data_AF-A0A941UP07-F1
#
_entry.id   AF-A0A941UP07-F1
#
_cell.length_a   1.000
_cell.length_b   1.000
_cell.length_c   1.000
_cell.angle_alpha   90.00
_cell.angle_beta   90.00
_cell.angle_gamma   90.00
#
_symmetry.space_group_name_H-M   'P 1'
#
loop_
_entity.id
_entity.type
_entity.pdbx_description
1 polymer ?
#
loop_
_entity_poly.entity_id
_entity_poly.type
_entity_poly.pdbx_seq_one_letter_code
_entity_poly.pdbx_strand_id
1 'polypeptide(L)' 'MPKKKVTQEELAAKIGKLKEKAKVAKEKTAGKKSDPAVRKAKKKVKRAQRKLRTAKAYKTGGKKTKKAEAPATV' A
#
# COMPACT_ATOMS: atom_id res chain seq x y z
N MET A 1 -5.02 24.90 -8.32
CA MET A 1 -5.35 24.39 -6.97
C MET A 1 -4.16 23.58 -6.43
N PRO A 2 -3.55 23.99 -5.30
CA PRO A 2 -2.49 23.20 -4.68
C PRO A 2 -3.03 21.81 -4.31
N LYS A 3 -2.44 20.75 -4.87
CA LYS A 3 -2.81 19.36 -4.56
C LYS A 3 -2.56 19.15 -3.06
N LYS A 4 -3.62 19.01 -2.25
CA LYS A 4 -3.51 18.68 -0.82
C LYS A 4 -2.55 17.49 -0.66
N LYS A 5 -1.45 17.70 0.05
CA LYS A 5 -0.46 16.66 0.35
C LYS A 5 -1.12 15.66 1.29
N VAL A 6 -1.56 14.52 0.75
CA VAL A 6 -2.18 13.47 1.55
C VAL A 6 -1.18 13.00 2.60
N THR A 7 -1.52 13.13 3.88
CA THR A 7 -0.62 12.77 4.98
C THR A 7 -0.56 11.25 5.16
N GLN A 8 0.45 10.77 5.90
CA GLN A 8 0.59 9.34 6.20
C GLN A 8 -0.63 8.81 6.98
N GLU A 9 -1.21 9.62 7.86
CA GLU A 9 -2.39 9.29 8.66
C GLU A 9 -3.64 9.17 7.78
N GLU A 10 -3.84 10.11 6.85
CA GLU A 10 -4.93 10.04 5.87
C GLU A 10 -4.80 8.80 4.97
N LEU A 11 -3.58 8.43 4.57
CA LEU A 11 -3.32 7.20 3.83
C LEU A 11 -3.65 5.96 4.66
N ALA A 12 -3.32 5.94 5.95
CA ALA A 12 -3.63 4.84 6.86
C ALA A 12 -5.14 4.69 7.06
N ALA A 13 -5.86 5.80 7.32
CA ALA A 13 -7.31 5.82 7.45
C ALA A 13 -7.99 5.34 6.15
N LYS A 14 -7.48 5.76 4.98
CA LYS A 14 -7.97 5.30 3.68
C LYS A 14 -7.73 3.80 3.46
N ILE A 15 -6.62 3.26 3.93
CA ILE A 15 -6.35 1.81 3.88
C ILE A 15 -7.36 1.04 4.74
N GLY A 16 -7.69 1.53 5.94
CA GLY A 16 -8.72 0.95 6.82
C GLY A 16 -10.06 0.80 6.10
N LYS A 17 -10.59 1.91 5.57
CA LYS A 17 -11.84 1.95 4.80
C LYS A 17 -11.81 1.01 3.58
N LEU A 18 -10.67 0.93 2.88
CA LEU A 18 -10.53 0.04 1.72
C LEU A 18 -10.49 -1.45 2.12
N LYS A 19 -9.92 -1.79 3.28
CA LYS A 19 -9.92 -3.17 3.80
C LYS A 19 -11.33 -3.61 4.18
N GLU A 20 -12.10 -2.76 4.85
CA GLU A 20 -13.51 -3.03 5.15
C GLU A 20 -14.33 -3.26 3.89
N LYS A 21 -14.21 -2.36 2.90
CA LYS A 21 -14.87 -2.54 1.60
C LYS A 21 -14.47 -3.85 0.90
N ALA A 22 -13.23 -4.30 1.06
CA ALA A 22 -12.79 -5.57 0.52
C ALA A 22 -13.33 -6.79 1.30
N LYS A 23 -13.52 -6.67 2.62
CA LYS A 23 -14.20 -7.69 3.44
C LYS A 23 -15.68 -7.80 3.06
N VAL A 24 -16.39 -6.67 3.00
CA VAL A 24 -17.80 -6.62 2.58
C VAL A 24 -17.98 -7.18 1.17
N ALA A 25 -17.10 -6.81 0.23
CA ALA A 25 -17.13 -7.39 -1.12
C ALA A 25 -16.93 -8.91 -1.10
N LYS A 26 -16.04 -9.42 -0.24
CA LYS A 26 -15.77 -10.85 -0.10
C LYS A 26 -16.97 -11.58 0.53
N GLU A 27 -17.63 -11.00 1.51
CA GLU A 27 -18.82 -11.55 2.16
C GLU A 27 -20.01 -11.59 1.18
N LYS A 28 -20.23 -10.50 0.44
CA LYS A 28 -21.28 -10.43 -0.60
C LYS A 28 -21.09 -11.44 -1.72
N THR A 29 -19.87 -11.87 -2.00
CA THR A 29 -19.57 -12.87 -3.04
C THR A 29 -19.34 -14.27 -2.45
N ALA A 30 -19.91 -14.58 -1.28
CA ALA A 30 -19.78 -15.87 -0.60
C ALA A 30 -18.32 -16.36 -0.46
N GLY A 31 -17.38 -15.44 -0.20
CA GLY A 31 -15.97 -15.77 -0.02
C GLY A 31 -15.17 -16.00 -1.29
N LYS A 32 -15.78 -15.93 -2.49
CA LYS A 32 -15.11 -16.16 -3.78
C LYS A 32 -13.98 -15.15 -4.01
N LYS A 33 -12.75 -15.59 -3.80
CA LYS A 33 -11.54 -14.75 -3.92
C LYS A 33 -11.24 -14.34 -5.37
N SER A 34 -11.69 -15.15 -6.33
CA SER A 34 -11.54 -14.94 -7.77
C SER A 34 -12.54 -13.94 -8.34
N ASP A 35 -13.57 -13.57 -7.58
CA ASP A 35 -14.57 -12.61 -8.02
C ASP A 35 -13.93 -11.28 -8.46
N PRO A 36 -14.31 -10.72 -9.63
CA PRO A 36 -13.73 -9.50 -10.15
C PRO A 36 -13.83 -8.31 -9.19
N ALA A 37 -14.93 -8.18 -8.44
CA ALA A 37 -15.14 -7.10 -7.49
C ALA A 37 -14.22 -7.25 -6.28
N VAL A 38 -14.07 -8.46 -5.74
CA VAL A 38 -13.12 -8.77 -4.65
C VAL A 38 -11.68 -8.53 -5.10
N ARG A 39 -11.31 -8.93 -6.32
CA ARG A 39 -9.98 -8.72 -6.88
C ARG A 39 -9.66 -7.24 -7.08
N LYS A 40 -10.62 -6.46 -7.60
CA LYS A 40 -10.50 -4.99 -7.74
C LYS A 40 -10.36 -4.31 -6.37
N ALA A 41 -11.15 -4.70 -5.38
CA ALA A 41 -11.08 -4.15 -4.01
C ALA A 41 -9.71 -4.43 -3.36
N LYS A 42 -9.22 -5.67 -3.43
CA LYS A 42 -7.87 -6.04 -2.94
C LYS A 42 -6.75 -5.26 -3.64
N LYS A 43 -6.84 -5.08 -4.97
CA LYS A 43 -5.85 -4.28 -5.72
C LYS A 43 -5.81 -2.82 -5.22
N LYS A 44 -6.96 -2.21 -4.89
CA LYS A 44 -7.01 -0.85 -4.33
C LYS A 44 -6.31 -0.77 -2.96
N VAL A 45 -6.55 -1.75 -2.08
CA VAL A 45 -5.84 -1.85 -0.79
C VAL A 45 -4.33 -1.95 -1.00
N LYS A 46 -3.87 -2.85 -1.89
CA LYS A 46 -2.43 -3.06 -2.16
C LYS A 46 -1.76 -1.80 -2.72
N ARG A 47 -2.45 -1.06 -3.62
CA ARG A 47 -1.95 0.22 -4.15
C ARG A 47 -1.81 1.28 -3.05
N ALA A 48 -2.81 1.40 -2.16
CA ALA A 48 -2.76 2.34 -1.04
C ALA A 48 -1.65 1.99 -0.04
N GLN A 49 -1.47 0.70 0.29
CA GLN A 49 -0.35 0.23 1.12
C GLN A 49 1.02 0.53 0.47
N ARG A 50 1.16 0.36 -0.84
CA ARG A 50 2.40 0.69 -1.54
C ARG A 50 2.70 2.19 -1.44
N LYS A 51 1.69 3.05 -1.59
CA LYS A 51 1.83 4.51 -1.40
C LYS A 51 2.24 4.88 0.03
N LEU A 52 1.66 4.22 1.03
CA LEU A 52 2.06 4.42 2.43
C LEU A 52 3.51 3.99 2.66
N ARG A 53 3.93 2.84 2.10
CA ARG A 53 5.32 2.36 2.19
C ARG A 53 6.29 3.32 1.51
N THR A 54 5.96 3.83 0.33
CA THR A 54 6.80 4.83 -0.34
C THR A 54 6.87 6.11 0.47
N ALA A 55 5.74 6.61 0.99
CA ALA A 55 5.73 7.81 1.84
C ALA A 55 6.60 7.62 3.10
N LYS A 56 6.52 6.45 3.75
CA LYS A 56 7.41 6.09 4.86
C LYS A 56 8.87 5.99 4.42
N ALA A 57 9.15 5.36 3.29
CA ALA A 57 10.48 5.19 2.75
C ALA A 57 11.14 6.51 2.37
N TYR A 58 10.39 7.49 1.86
CA TYR A 58 10.92 8.85 1.62
C TYR A 58 11.19 9.60 2.93
N LYS A 59 10.46 9.31 4.01
CA LYS A 59 10.75 9.85 5.35
C LYS A 59 12.04 9.26 5.94
N THR A 60 12.37 8.00 5.61
CA THR A 60 13.59 7.30 6.10
C THR A 60 14.73 7.27 5.07
N GLY A 61 14.48 7.65 3.82
CA GLY A 61 15.37 7.48 2.67
C GLY A 61 16.27 8.67 2.39
N GLY A 62 16.29 9.67 3.27
CA GLY A 62 17.23 10.80 3.21
C GLY A 62 18.70 10.41 3.39
N LYS A 63 19.00 9.17 3.79
CA LYS A 63 20.38 8.68 3.84
C LYS A 63 20.61 7.67 2.71
N LYS A 64 21.31 8.12 1.68
CA LYS A 64 21.90 7.29 0.62
C LYS A 64 22.53 6.05 1.26
N THR A 65 21.91 4.88 1.16
CA THR A 65 22.65 3.62 1.26
C THR A 65 23.42 3.51 -0.05
N LYS A 66 24.63 4.11 -0.04
CA LYS A 66 25.69 3.73 -0.95
C LYS A 66 25.73 2.21 -0.97
N LYS A 67 25.55 1.64 -2.16
CA LYS A 67 26.36 0.54 -2.69
C LYS A 67 26.84 -0.42 -1.58
N ALA A 68 26.01 -1.41 -1.22
CA ALA A 68 26.56 -2.62 -0.62
C ALA A 68 27.33 -3.32 -1.73
N GLU A 69 28.62 -3.00 -1.79
CA GLU A 69 29.62 -3.80 -2.49
C GLU A 69 29.44 -5.26 -2.08
N ALA A 70 29.31 -6.13 -3.08
CA ALA A 70 29.52 -7.55 -2.89
C ALA A 70 30.94 -7.72 -2.32
N PRO A 71 31.13 -8.44 -1.21
CA PRO A 71 32.47 -8.85 -0.82
C PRO A 71 32.90 -9.95 -1.80
N ALA A 72 33.74 -9.56 -2.75
CA ALA A 72 34.75 -10.46 -3.26
C ALA A 72 35.79 -10.73 -2.15
N THR A 73 36.40 -11.91 -2.21
CA THR A 73 37.53 -12.43 -1.41
C THR A 73 37.25 -12.92 0.01
N VAL A 74 37.15 -14.25 0.18
CA VAL A 74 38.27 -15.09 0.67
C VAL A 74 38.34 -16.33 -0.22
#